data_AF-N6SSN5-F1
#
_entry.id   AF-N6SSN5-F1
#
_cell.length_a   1.000
_cell.length_b   1.000
_cell.length_c   1.000
_cell.angle_alpha   90.00
_cell.angle_beta   90.00
_cell.angle_gamma   90.00
#
_symmetry.space_group_name_H-M   'P 1'
#
loop_
_entity.id
_entity.type
_entity.pdbx_description
1 polymer ?
#
loop_
_entity_poly.entity_id
_entity_poly.type
_entity_poly.pdbx_seq_one_letter_code
_entity_poly.pdbx_strand_id
1 'polypeptide(L)'
;MKAEEKETVVPQAPLSQKVENSTREPRREIIDEEASIVPLICPHKDASKPLFSLPCFSNNNCGFLGKDMLCCDGRCLKGIKKPKGDPHHDPIFFGIIERKCPDYPLTELSEVKECITDDECSPRICCGETLRTGEKARYCRTPIPVWDTLPLPSPVLEHLYPKTCQNLMDCFPNLCCQEKGKKFCRPPKRSLLALVAELG
;
A
#
# COMPACT_ATOMS: atom_id res chain seq x y z
N MET A 1 94.01 28.43 -23.16
CA MET A 1 93.25 27.83 -24.28
C MET A 1 93.44 26.32 -24.24
N LYS A 2 92.44 25.60 -23.70
CA LYS A 2 92.17 24.14 -23.80
C LYS A 2 90.95 23.94 -22.88
N ALA A 3 89.75 24.20 -23.39
CA ALA A 3 88.89 23.26 -24.12
C ALA A 3 88.41 22.14 -23.20
N GLU A 4 87.22 22.41 -22.65
CA GLU A 4 86.35 21.57 -21.85
C GLU A 4 85.70 20.46 -22.69
N GLU A 5 85.49 19.32 -22.04
CA GLU A 5 84.34 18.44 -22.10
C GLU A 5 83.97 17.71 -23.41
N LYS A 6 84.01 16.37 -23.33
CA LYS A 6 82.94 15.49 -23.84
C LYS A 6 83.14 14.07 -23.31
N GLU A 7 82.20 13.58 -22.50
CA GLU A 7 81.75 12.20 -22.68
C GLU A 7 80.24 12.08 -22.37
N THR A 8 79.55 11.49 -23.33
CA THR A 8 78.10 11.42 -23.48
C THR A 8 77.61 10.09 -22.94
N VAL A 9 76.63 10.05 -22.03
CA VAL A 9 75.88 8.83 -21.73
C VAL A 9 74.38 9.12 -21.56
N VAL A 10 73.65 8.69 -22.60
CA VAL A 10 72.27 8.13 -22.69
C VAL A 10 71.11 8.76 -21.89
N PRO A 11 69.98 9.11 -22.56
CA PRO A 11 68.80 9.68 -21.91
C PRO A 11 67.87 8.61 -21.33
N GLN A 12 67.39 8.81 -20.10
CA GLN A 12 66.23 8.11 -19.55
C GLN A 12 65.07 9.09 -19.33
N ALA A 13 63.91 8.69 -19.84
CA ALA A 13 62.66 9.41 -19.92
C ALA A 13 61.89 9.44 -18.58
N PRO A 14 60.84 10.27 -18.43
CA PRO A 14 60.41 10.80 -17.14
C PRO A 14 59.51 9.85 -16.33
N LEU A 15 59.70 9.90 -15.00
CA LEU A 15 58.87 9.24 -14.01
C LEU A 15 57.54 10.01 -13.84
N SER A 16 56.49 9.51 -14.49
CA SER A 16 55.14 10.05 -14.39
C SER A 16 54.49 9.63 -13.07
N GLN A 17 53.83 10.59 -12.43
CA GLN A 17 53.20 10.50 -11.12
C GLN A 17 52.06 9.46 -11.14
N LYS A 18 52.18 8.40 -10.34
CA LYS A 18 51.09 7.43 -10.12
C LYS A 18 50.16 7.97 -9.03
N VAL A 19 49.09 8.60 -9.46
CA VAL A 19 47.93 8.93 -8.60
C VAL A 19 47.23 7.62 -8.25
N GLU A 20 47.37 7.16 -7.01
CA GLU A 20 46.59 6.04 -6.47
C GLU A 20 45.14 6.47 -6.27
N ASN A 21 44.34 6.30 -7.32
CA ASN A 21 42.91 6.54 -7.28
C ASN A 21 42.24 5.36 -6.56
N SER A 22 41.78 5.62 -5.34
CA SER A 22 40.99 4.75 -4.46
C SER A 22 39.79 4.16 -5.22
N THR A 23 40.00 2.99 -5.81
CA THR A 23 38.94 2.18 -6.41
C THR A 23 38.16 1.54 -5.27
N ARG A 24 37.03 2.17 -4.90
CA ARG A 24 36.02 1.51 -4.07
C ARG A 24 35.36 0.43 -4.93
N GLU A 25 35.70 -0.82 -4.64
CA GLU A 25 34.95 -1.95 -5.18
C GLU A 25 33.46 -1.82 -4.80
N PRO A 26 32.54 -2.10 -5.73
CA PRO A 26 31.12 -2.17 -5.41
C PRO A 26 30.90 -3.40 -4.53
N ARG A 27 30.51 -3.14 -3.28
CA ARG A 27 30.02 -4.11 -2.31
C ARG A 27 28.89 -4.93 -2.93
N ARG A 28 29.24 -6.06 -3.53
CA ARG A 28 28.30 -7.12 -3.88
C ARG A 28 27.79 -7.78 -2.61
N GLU A 29 26.54 -8.19 -2.68
CA GLU A 29 25.87 -9.13 -1.78
C GLU A 29 25.61 -8.62 -0.37
N ILE A 30 24.47 -7.94 -0.22
CA ILE A 30 23.40 -8.56 0.57
C ILE A 30 22.16 -8.48 -0.31
N ILE A 31 21.93 -9.54 -1.10
CA ILE A 31 20.57 -9.80 -1.57
C ILE A 31 19.84 -10.09 -0.27
N ASP A 32 18.94 -9.18 0.11
CA ASP A 32 18.07 -9.38 1.25
C ASP A 32 17.31 -10.68 1.00
N GLU A 33 17.82 -11.75 1.60
CA GLU A 33 17.09 -12.97 1.92
C GLU A 33 16.10 -12.61 3.03
N GLU A 34 15.25 -11.64 2.72
CA GLU A 34 14.06 -11.26 3.45
C GLU A 34 13.03 -12.34 3.11
N ALA A 35 13.30 -13.56 3.58
CA ALA A 35 12.26 -14.47 4.02
C ALA A 35 11.61 -13.89 5.29
N SER A 36 11.24 -12.60 5.26
CA SER A 36 10.38 -12.03 6.28
C SER A 36 9.03 -12.69 6.11
N ILE A 37 8.52 -13.12 7.27
CA ILE A 37 7.33 -13.91 7.44
C ILE A 37 6.19 -13.24 6.67
N VAL A 38 5.94 -13.71 5.43
CA VAL A 38 4.89 -13.11 4.59
C VAL A 38 3.57 -13.33 5.34
N PRO A 39 2.86 -12.25 5.72
CA PRO A 39 1.65 -12.40 6.51
C PRO A 39 0.61 -13.18 5.68
N LEU A 40 0.25 -14.35 6.18
CA LEU A 40 -0.79 -15.20 5.62
C LEU A 40 -2.14 -14.69 6.11
N ILE A 41 -3.11 -14.64 5.21
CA ILE A 41 -4.49 -14.30 5.53
C ILE A 41 -5.41 -15.47 5.22
N CYS A 42 -6.56 -15.50 5.89
CA CYS A 42 -7.60 -16.47 5.58
C CYS A 42 -8.11 -16.25 4.15
N PRO A 43 -8.36 -17.34 3.40
CA PRO A 43 -9.00 -17.23 2.09
C PRO A 43 -10.40 -16.62 2.21
N HIS A 44 -10.92 -16.08 1.11
CA HIS A 44 -12.26 -15.49 1.06
C HIS A 44 -13.33 -16.50 1.51
N LYS A 45 -14.46 -16.01 2.04
CA LYS A 45 -15.53 -16.88 2.58
C LYS A 45 -16.12 -17.84 1.52
N ASP A 46 -16.09 -17.42 0.26
CA ASP A 46 -16.59 -18.17 -0.90
C ASP A 46 -15.54 -19.07 -1.55
N ALA A 47 -14.30 -19.10 -1.03
CA ALA A 47 -13.28 -20.02 -1.53
C ALA A 47 -13.70 -21.47 -1.24
N SER A 48 -13.37 -22.39 -2.15
CA SER A 48 -13.67 -23.82 -1.99
C SER A 48 -13.08 -24.35 -0.68
N LYS A 49 -13.96 -24.68 0.28
CA LYS A 49 -13.56 -25.24 1.57
C LYS A 49 -13.42 -26.76 1.41
N PRO A 50 -12.29 -27.37 1.80
CA PRO A 50 -12.18 -28.82 1.79
C PRO A 50 -13.23 -29.42 2.75
N LEU A 51 -13.86 -30.50 2.30
CA LEU A 51 -14.95 -31.16 3.04
C LEU A 51 -14.47 -31.75 4.38
N PHE A 52 -13.18 -32.05 4.52
CA PHE A 52 -12.58 -32.69 5.69
C PHE A 52 -11.55 -31.80 6.42
N SER A 53 -11.83 -30.50 6.58
CA SER A 53 -11.00 -29.63 7.42
C SER A 53 -11.19 -29.94 8.91
N LEU A 54 -10.07 -30.02 9.65
CA LEU A 54 -10.14 -30.18 11.10
C LEU A 54 -10.72 -28.94 11.79
N PRO A 55 -11.50 -29.12 12.86
CA PRO A 55 -12.00 -28.02 13.68
C PRO A 55 -10.86 -27.36 14.47
N CYS A 56 -10.92 -26.04 14.66
CA CYS A 56 -9.92 -25.28 15.40
C CYS A 56 -10.54 -24.09 16.16
N PHE A 57 -9.82 -23.61 17.18
CA PHE A 57 -10.14 -22.37 17.90
C PHE A 57 -9.06 -21.30 17.72
N SER A 58 -7.82 -21.72 17.49
CA SER A 58 -6.66 -20.85 17.29
C SER A 58 -5.75 -21.38 16.19
N ASN A 59 -4.95 -20.50 15.58
CA ASN A 59 -3.96 -20.86 14.56
C ASN A 59 -2.98 -21.93 15.05
N ASN A 60 -2.67 -21.94 16.35
CA ASN A 60 -1.75 -22.93 16.95
C ASN A 60 -2.29 -24.37 16.83
N ASN A 61 -3.61 -24.57 16.83
CA ASN A 61 -4.21 -25.90 16.65
C ASN A 61 -3.97 -26.48 15.26
N CYS A 62 -3.68 -25.63 14.27
CA CYS A 62 -3.45 -26.04 12.89
C CYS A 62 -1.96 -26.25 12.56
N GLY A 63 -1.05 -25.91 13.48
CA GLY A 63 0.39 -25.93 13.24
C GLY A 63 0.98 -27.31 12.94
N PHE A 64 0.30 -28.39 13.37
CA PHE A 64 0.73 -29.77 13.07
C PHE A 64 0.53 -30.16 11.60
N LEU A 65 -0.38 -29.50 10.88
CA LEU A 65 -0.65 -29.71 9.44
C LEU A 65 0.36 -28.97 8.56
N GLY A 66 1.00 -27.94 9.09
CA GLY A 66 1.97 -27.11 8.38
C GLY A 66 2.01 -25.68 8.92
N LYS A 67 3.10 -24.96 8.60
CA LYS A 67 3.32 -23.56 9.02
C LYS A 67 2.40 -22.56 8.31
N ASP A 68 1.85 -22.94 7.15
CA ASP A 68 0.98 -22.08 6.33
C ASP A 68 -0.52 -22.26 6.67
N MET A 69 -0.83 -22.94 7.78
CA MET A 69 -2.21 -23.27 8.16
C MET A 69 -2.75 -22.28 9.19
N LEU A 70 -3.92 -21.71 8.90
CA LEU A 70 -4.61 -20.75 9.75
C LEU A 70 -5.95 -21.32 10.20
N CYS A 71 -6.39 -20.90 11.38
CA CYS A 71 -7.73 -21.16 11.85
C CYS A 71 -8.68 -20.11 11.31
N CYS A 72 -9.49 -20.51 10.33
CA CYS A 72 -10.41 -19.63 9.62
C CYS A 72 -11.82 -20.19 9.78
N ASP A 73 -12.72 -19.43 10.41
CA ASP A 73 -14.13 -19.82 10.56
C ASP A 73 -14.28 -21.20 11.26
N GLY A 74 -13.48 -21.43 12.30
CA GLY A 74 -13.48 -22.68 13.09
C GLY A 74 -12.87 -23.89 12.37
N ARG A 75 -12.23 -23.71 11.21
CA ARG A 75 -11.60 -24.77 10.42
C ARG A 75 -10.16 -24.44 10.06
N CYS A 76 -9.30 -25.44 10.07
CA CYS A 76 -7.93 -25.29 9.58
C CYS A 76 -7.93 -25.19 8.05
N LEU A 77 -7.54 -24.03 7.53
CA LEU A 77 -7.41 -23.74 6.10
C LEU A 77 -5.99 -23.29 5.76
N LYS A 78 -5.57 -23.56 4.53
CA LYS A 78 -4.30 -23.05 4.01
C LYS A 78 -4.41 -21.54 3.81
N GLY A 79 -3.52 -20.78 4.43
CA GLY A 79 -3.43 -19.34 4.27
C GLY A 79 -3.00 -18.98 2.86
N ILE A 80 -3.55 -17.88 2.35
CA ILE A 80 -3.09 -17.25 1.12
C ILE A 80 -2.13 -16.12 1.51
N LYS A 81 -1.06 -15.92 0.74
CA LYS A 81 -0.16 -14.78 0.95
C LYS A 81 -0.98 -13.51 0.78
N LYS A 82 -0.88 -12.56 1.72
CA LYS A 82 -1.45 -11.22 1.52
C LYS A 82 -0.90 -10.70 0.19
N PRO A 83 -1.76 -10.31 -0.78
CA PRO A 83 -1.27 -9.72 -2.01
C PRO A 83 -0.37 -8.55 -1.63
N LYS A 84 0.81 -8.47 -2.26
CA LYS A 84 1.68 -7.31 -2.08
C LYS A 84 0.86 -6.11 -2.53
N GLY A 85 0.50 -5.26 -1.57
CA GLY A 85 -0.21 -4.01 -1.87
C GLY A 85 0.66 -3.17 -2.79
N ASP A 86 -0.01 -2.30 -3.55
CA ASP A 86 0.64 -1.32 -4.40
C ASP A 86 1.68 -0.49 -3.62
N PRO A 87 2.67 0.08 -4.31
CA PRO A 87 3.57 1.05 -3.70
C PRO A 87 2.75 2.13 -2.95
N HIS A 88 3.29 2.61 -1.83
CA HIS A 88 2.68 3.72 -1.11
C HIS A 88 2.78 4.97 -1.98
N HIS A 89 1.65 5.65 -2.19
CA HIS A 89 1.57 6.88 -2.98
C HIS A 89 1.50 8.09 -2.06
N ASP A 90 2.15 9.18 -2.46
CA ASP A 90 2.11 10.42 -1.70
C ASP A 90 0.70 11.04 -1.71
N PRO A 91 0.20 11.47 -0.55
CA PRO A 91 -1.11 12.09 -0.45
C PRO A 91 -1.11 13.48 -1.10
N ILE A 92 -2.26 13.85 -1.67
CA ILE A 92 -2.46 15.17 -2.28
C ILE A 92 -3.13 16.14 -1.29
N PHE A 93 -3.08 17.43 -1.62
CA PHE A 93 -3.66 18.52 -0.81
C PHE A 93 -3.14 18.51 0.64
N PHE A 94 -1.83 18.75 0.83
CA PHE A 94 -1.19 18.84 2.16
C PHE A 94 -1.41 17.62 3.06
N GLY A 95 -1.51 16.42 2.50
CA GLY A 95 -1.69 15.19 3.27
C GLY A 95 -3.14 14.86 3.64
N ILE A 96 -4.12 15.56 3.09
CA ILE A 96 -5.53 15.40 3.46
C ILE A 96 -6.18 14.22 2.72
N ILE A 97 -5.77 13.92 1.49
CA ILE A 97 -6.41 12.89 0.67
C ILE A 97 -5.39 11.81 0.30
N GLU A 98 -5.60 10.62 0.85
CA GLU A 98 -4.86 9.41 0.48
C GLU A 98 -5.28 8.92 -0.91
N ARG A 99 -4.30 8.39 -1.64
CA ARG A 99 -4.46 7.92 -3.02
C ARG A 99 -4.13 6.44 -3.09
N LYS A 100 -5.07 5.62 -3.56
CA LYS A 100 -4.86 4.19 -3.77
C LYS A 100 -4.98 3.84 -5.26
N CYS A 101 -4.21 2.85 -5.70
CA CYS A 101 -4.41 2.22 -6.99
C CYS A 101 -5.81 1.60 -7.11
N PRO A 102 -6.42 1.66 -8.30
CA PRO A 102 -7.69 0.99 -8.55
C PRO A 102 -7.52 -0.52 -8.56
N ASP A 103 -8.45 -1.25 -7.93
CA ASP A 103 -8.38 -2.72 -7.83
C ASP A 103 -8.62 -3.43 -9.19
N TYR A 104 -9.16 -2.70 -10.19
CA TYR A 104 -9.38 -3.18 -11.56
C TYR A 104 -9.06 -2.06 -12.56
N PRO A 105 -8.59 -2.39 -13.77
CA PRO A 105 -8.30 -1.40 -14.79
C PRO A 105 -9.59 -0.67 -15.19
N LEU A 106 -9.66 0.61 -14.83
CA LEU A 106 -10.72 1.50 -15.26
C LEU A 106 -10.53 1.81 -16.75
N THR A 107 -11.63 2.08 -17.46
CA THR A 107 -11.55 2.62 -18.83
C THR A 107 -10.93 4.01 -18.76
N GLU A 108 -9.63 4.09 -19.02
CA GLU A 108 -8.91 5.35 -18.97
C GLU A 108 -9.30 6.22 -20.16
N LEU A 109 -9.64 7.49 -19.89
CA LEU A 109 -9.88 8.50 -20.93
C LEU A 109 -8.57 8.96 -21.60
N SER A 110 -7.42 8.66 -21.00
CA SER A 110 -6.08 9.03 -21.46
C SER A 110 -5.29 7.81 -21.94
N GLU A 111 -4.27 8.05 -22.77
CA GLU A 111 -3.34 7.01 -23.21
C GLU A 111 -2.65 6.30 -22.03
N VAL A 112 -2.43 4.99 -22.22
CA VAL A 112 -1.73 4.15 -21.24
C VAL A 112 -0.23 4.44 -21.35
N LYS A 113 0.34 5.00 -20.29
CA LYS A 113 1.75 5.37 -20.19
C LYS A 113 2.46 4.49 -19.16
N GLU A 114 3.62 3.94 -19.52
CA GLU A 114 4.50 3.21 -18.60
C GLU A 114 5.24 4.17 -17.66
N CYS A 115 5.48 3.73 -16.44
CA CYS A 115 6.10 4.55 -15.38
C CYS A 115 6.98 3.71 -14.45
N ILE A 116 7.95 4.36 -13.82
CA ILE A 116 8.73 3.76 -12.73
C ILE A 116 8.29 4.36 -11.38
N THR A 117 8.02 5.67 -11.37
CA THR A 117 7.70 6.49 -10.20
C THR A 117 6.44 7.35 -10.39
N ASP A 118 5.86 7.83 -9.28
CA ASP A 118 4.64 8.66 -9.31
C ASP A 118 4.85 10.03 -9.97
N ASP A 119 6.08 10.58 -9.89
CA ASP A 119 6.43 11.88 -10.45
C ASP A 119 6.21 11.94 -11.98
N GLU A 120 6.42 10.82 -12.66
CA GLU A 120 6.24 10.70 -14.12
C GLU A 120 4.78 10.72 -14.57
N CYS A 121 3.86 10.48 -13.63
CA CYS A 121 2.43 10.33 -13.90
C CYS A 121 1.60 11.56 -13.51
N SER A 122 2.18 12.58 -12.88
CA SER A 122 1.45 13.73 -12.33
C SER A 122 0.41 14.31 -13.32
N PRO A 123 -0.88 14.42 -12.95
CA PRO A 123 -1.46 14.26 -11.61
C PRO A 123 -1.86 12.83 -11.21
N ARG A 124 -1.61 11.81 -12.04
CA ARG A 124 -1.94 10.39 -11.82
C ARG A 124 -0.86 9.68 -10.98
N ILE A 125 -1.05 8.40 -10.64
CA ILE A 125 -0.11 7.59 -9.85
C ILE A 125 0.41 6.39 -10.65
N CYS A 126 1.58 5.86 -10.29
CA CYS A 126 2.21 4.73 -10.94
C CYS A 126 1.83 3.40 -10.29
N CYS A 127 0.92 2.64 -10.91
CA CYS A 127 0.40 1.39 -10.36
C CYS A 127 1.00 0.17 -11.04
N GLY A 128 1.29 -0.87 -10.25
CA GLY A 128 1.78 -2.15 -10.75
C GLY A 128 0.63 -3.06 -11.18
N GLU A 129 0.70 -3.61 -12.39
CA GLU A 129 -0.28 -4.54 -12.92
C GLU A 129 0.40 -5.84 -13.36
N THR A 130 -0.21 -6.97 -13.03
CA THR A 130 0.19 -8.27 -13.58
C THR A 130 -0.60 -8.52 -14.85
N LEU A 131 0.06 -8.46 -16.00
CA LEU A 131 -0.56 -8.73 -17.31
C LEU A 131 -1.04 -10.18 -17.39
N ARG A 132 -1.96 -10.47 -18.31
CA ARG A 132 -2.45 -11.85 -18.54
C ARG A 132 -1.33 -12.81 -18.99
N THR A 133 -0.24 -12.26 -19.51
CA THR A 133 1.00 -12.96 -19.86
C THR A 133 1.86 -13.34 -18.66
N GLY A 134 1.49 -12.91 -17.44
CA GLY A 134 2.27 -13.13 -16.20
C GLY A 134 3.40 -12.12 -15.99
N GLU A 135 3.57 -11.17 -16.93
CA GLU A 135 4.57 -10.11 -16.84
C GLU A 135 4.09 -9.00 -15.88
N LYS A 136 5.00 -8.46 -15.08
CA LYS A 136 4.74 -7.35 -14.16
C LYS A 136 5.10 -6.06 -14.86
N ALA A 137 4.10 -5.26 -15.19
CA ALA A 137 4.27 -3.95 -15.79
C ALA A 137 3.75 -2.86 -14.83
N ARG A 138 4.12 -1.61 -15.09
CA ARG A 138 3.68 -0.45 -14.30
C ARG A 138 3.16 0.62 -15.22
N TYR A 139 1.97 1.14 -14.93
CA TYR A 139 1.31 2.13 -15.76
C TYR A 139 0.74 3.26 -14.92
N CYS A 140 0.67 4.45 -15.51
CA CYS A 140 -0.03 5.57 -14.91
C CYS A 140 -1.53 5.27 -14.85
N ARG A 141 -2.09 5.33 -13.64
CA ARG A 141 -3.51 5.09 -13.33
C ARG A 141 -4.13 6.26 -12.58
N THR A 142 -5.42 6.44 -12.80
CA THR A 142 -6.19 7.46 -12.08
C THR A 142 -6.44 6.96 -10.64
N PRO A 143 -5.99 7.69 -9.61
CA PRO A 143 -6.12 7.24 -8.22
C PRO A 143 -7.59 7.18 -7.79
N ILE A 144 -7.93 6.18 -6.98
CA ILE A 144 -9.19 6.19 -6.22
C ILE A 144 -8.96 7.00 -4.95
N PRO A 145 -9.71 8.09 -4.72
CA PRO A 145 -9.65 8.83 -3.47
C PRO A 145 -10.24 8.01 -2.33
N VAL A 146 -9.52 7.92 -1.21
CA VAL A 146 -10.03 7.31 0.02
C VAL A 146 -10.77 8.39 0.81
N TRP A 147 -12.10 8.37 0.76
CA TRP A 147 -12.93 9.38 1.44
C TRP A 147 -13.04 9.15 2.96
N ASP A 148 -12.75 7.93 3.42
CA ASP A 148 -12.87 7.52 4.82
C ASP A 148 -11.82 8.18 5.74
N THR A 149 -10.71 8.66 5.19
CA THR A 149 -9.60 9.27 5.94
C THR A 149 -9.69 10.80 6.00
N LEU A 150 -10.70 11.40 5.39
CA LEU A 150 -10.87 12.84 5.41
C LEU A 150 -11.17 13.32 6.84
N PRO A 151 -10.46 14.36 7.33
CA PRO A 151 -10.71 14.99 8.63
C PRO A 151 -11.94 15.91 8.57
N LEU A 152 -13.02 15.46 7.93
CA LEU A 152 -14.27 16.19 7.94
C LEU A 152 -14.99 15.92 9.27
N PRO A 153 -15.65 16.93 9.87
CA PRO A 153 -16.55 16.67 10.96
C PRO A 153 -17.62 15.68 10.48
N SER A 154 -17.65 14.50 11.13
CA SER A 154 -18.63 13.42 10.97
C SER A 154 -20.05 13.87 10.57
N PRO A 155 -20.65 14.93 11.15
CA PRO A 155 -21.99 15.36 10.75
C PRO A 155 -22.12 15.78 9.28
N VAL A 156 -21.08 16.28 8.62
CA VAL A 156 -21.16 16.71 7.21
C VAL A 156 -21.08 15.50 6.25
N LEU A 157 -20.20 14.54 6.56
CA LEU A 157 -20.03 13.34 5.73
C LEU A 157 -21.27 12.45 5.77
N GLU A 158 -21.94 12.35 6.92
CA GLU A 158 -23.16 11.55 7.11
C GLU A 158 -24.37 12.12 6.35
N HIS A 159 -24.36 13.42 5.99
CA HIS A 159 -25.36 14.02 5.08
C HIS A 159 -25.05 13.77 3.60
N LEU A 160 -23.77 13.72 3.22
CA LEU A 160 -23.33 13.50 1.84
C LEU A 160 -23.40 12.02 1.45
N TYR A 161 -23.16 11.12 2.43
CA TYR A 161 -23.21 9.67 2.24
C TYR A 161 -24.04 9.01 3.35
N PRO A 162 -25.37 8.88 3.16
CA PRO A 162 -26.26 8.37 4.20
C PRO A 162 -26.07 6.86 4.39
N LYS A 163 -25.60 6.47 5.58
CA LYS A 163 -25.43 5.07 5.95
C LYS A 163 -26.79 4.38 6.06
N THR A 164 -27.01 3.32 5.27
CA THR A 164 -28.23 2.50 5.37
C THR A 164 -28.20 1.62 6.61
N CYS A 165 -29.35 1.38 7.22
CA CYS A 165 -29.49 0.56 8.43
C CYS A 165 -30.71 -0.36 8.35
N GLN A 166 -30.65 -1.52 9.02
CA GLN A 166 -31.79 -2.42 9.15
C GLN A 166 -32.31 -2.43 10.58
N ASN A 167 -31.39 -2.38 11.55
CA ASN A 167 -31.64 -2.48 12.98
C ASN A 167 -31.13 -1.24 13.73
N LEU A 168 -31.62 -1.06 14.97
CA LEU A 168 -31.27 0.09 15.81
C LEU A 168 -29.80 0.09 16.26
N MET A 169 -29.17 -1.08 16.36
CA MET A 169 -27.76 -1.22 16.79
C MET A 169 -26.75 -0.89 15.68
N ASP A 170 -27.18 -0.83 14.42
CA ASP A 170 -26.29 -0.55 13.28
C ASP A 170 -25.77 0.91 13.27
N CYS A 171 -26.48 1.78 14.00
CA CYS A 171 -26.25 3.21 14.03
C CYS A 171 -25.77 3.73 15.39
N PHE A 172 -25.66 2.92 16.45
CA PHE A 172 -25.36 3.41 17.80
C PHE A 172 -24.07 4.26 17.81
N PRO A 173 -24.07 5.51 18.34
CA PRO A 173 -25.09 6.18 19.17
C PRO A 173 -26.19 6.96 18.41
N ASN A 174 -26.18 6.96 17.09
CA ASN A 174 -27.20 7.53 16.21
C ASN A 174 -28.42 6.59 16.08
N LEU A 175 -29.53 7.11 15.54
CA LEU A 175 -30.81 6.41 15.41
C LEU A 175 -31.07 6.02 13.95
N CYS A 176 -31.68 4.84 13.74
CA CYS A 176 -32.08 4.38 12.42
C CYS A 176 -33.46 4.97 12.05
N CYS A 177 -33.50 5.95 11.16
CA CYS A 177 -34.70 6.69 10.75
C CYS A 177 -35.22 6.21 9.39
N GLN A 178 -36.54 6.11 9.24
CA GLN A 178 -37.18 5.76 7.96
C GLN A 178 -37.52 7.02 7.16
N GLU A 179 -36.85 7.23 6.03
CA GLU A 179 -37.05 8.33 5.09
C GLU A 179 -37.41 7.77 3.70
N LYS A 180 -38.57 8.15 3.15
CA LYS A 180 -39.03 7.75 1.80
C LYS A 180 -38.98 6.23 1.54
N GLY A 181 -39.30 5.42 2.56
CA GLY A 181 -39.34 3.96 2.46
C GLY A 181 -37.99 3.25 2.61
N LYS A 182 -36.89 3.99 2.82
CA LYS A 182 -35.56 3.44 3.14
C LYS A 182 -35.12 3.92 4.52
N LYS A 183 -34.27 3.13 5.18
CA LYS A 183 -33.80 3.40 6.54
C LYS A 183 -32.35 3.89 6.51
N PHE A 184 -32.08 5.01 7.18
CA PHE A 184 -30.76 5.63 7.25
C PHE A 184 -30.42 6.04 8.67
N CYS A 185 -29.14 6.00 9.03
CA CYS A 185 -28.66 6.51 10.31
C CYS A 185 -28.77 8.04 10.35
N ARG A 186 -29.38 8.58 11.42
CA ARG A 186 -29.47 10.02 11.68
C ARG A 186 -29.08 10.32 13.13
N PRO A 187 -28.40 11.45 13.38
CA PRO A 187 -28.15 11.88 14.74
C PRO A 187 -29.46 12.20 15.47
N PRO A 188 -29.54 11.97 16.79
CA PRO A 188 -30.70 12.37 17.57
C PRO A 188 -30.84 13.89 17.51
N LYS A 189 -32.05 14.37 17.22
CA LYS A 189 -32.34 15.82 17.25
C LYS A 189 -32.16 16.31 18.68
N ARG A 190 -31.02 16.94 18.98
CA ARG A 190 -30.84 17.67 20.23
C ARG A 190 -31.65 18.95 20.13
N SER A 191 -32.59 19.13 21.05
CA SER A 191 -33.31 20.41 21.19
C SER A 191 -32.30 21.48 21.60
N LEU A 192 -32.36 22.67 21.00
CA LEU A 192 -31.54 23.82 21.42
C LEU A 192 -31.74 24.15 22.90
N LEU A 193 -32.90 23.80 23.47
CA LEU A 193 -33.20 23.94 24.89
C LEU A 193 -32.29 23.07 25.79
N ALA A 194 -31.79 21.93 25.28
CA ALA A 194 -30.87 21.08 26.03
C ALA A 194 -29.45 21.67 26.12
N LEU A 195 -29.02 22.45 25.11
CA LEU A 195 -27.73 23.15 25.13
C LEU A 195 -27.72 24.31 26.14
N VAL A 196 -28.87 24.92 26.41
CA VAL A 196 -29.00 25.98 27.44
C VAL A 196 -29.02 25.37 28.84
N ALA A 197 -29.54 24.15 29.00
CA ALA A 197 -29.60 23.46 30.29
C ALA A 197 -28.24 22.92 30.78
N GLU A 198 -27.22 22.84 29.92
CA GLU A 198 -25.86 22.40 30.26
C GLU A 198 -24.93 23.58 30.64
N LEU A 199 -25.40 24.82 30.50
CA LEU A 199 -24.69 26.06 30.84
C LEU A 199 -25.25 26.76 32.08
N GLY A 200 -26.13 26.09 32.84
CA GLY A 200 -26.76 26.58 34.06
C GLY A 200 -26.20 25.92 35.32
#